data_AF-B5EWK9-F1
#
_entry.id   AF-B5EWK9-F1
#
_cell.length_a   1.000
_cell.length_b   1.000
_cell.length_c   1.000
_cell.angle_alpha   90.00
_cell.angle_beta   90.00
_cell.angle_gamma   90.00
#
_symmetry.space_group_name_H-M   'P 1'
#
loop_
_entity.id
_entity.type
_entity.pdbx_description
1 polymer ?
#
loop_
_entity_poly.entity_id
_entity_poly.type
_entity_poly.pdbx_seq_one_letter_code
_entity_poly.pdbx_strand_id
1 'polypeptide(L)' 'MARGEQEGWNPEFTKKVAGWAEKVASGNRILIKNPEYFSTYMQEQLKELV' A
#
# COMPACT_ATOMS: atom_id res chain seq x y z
N MET A 1 7.81 -5.22 -6.04
CA MET A 1 9.22 -5.51 -5.72
C MET A 1 10.14 -4.40 -6.23
N ALA A 2 10.11 -4.08 -7.54
CA ALA A 2 11.01 -3.10 -8.18
C ALA A 2 11.26 -1.80 -7.41
N ARG A 3 10.21 -1.09 -6.94
CA ARG A 3 10.41 0.18 -6.20
C ARG A 3 11.10 -0.03 -4.85
N GLY A 4 10.78 -1.11 -4.14
CA GLY A 4 11.40 -1.42 -2.85
C GLY A 4 12.88 -1.74 -2.97
N GLU A 5 13.28 -2.44 -4.03
CA GLU A 5 14.69 -2.70 -4.34
C GLU A 5 15.44 -1.42 -4.72
N GLN A 6 14.85 -0.61 -5.60
CA GLN A 6 15.41 0.67 -6.03
C GLN A 6 15.65 1.64 -4.87
N GLU A 7 14.71 1.68 -3.91
CA GLU A 7 14.74 2.60 -2.77
C GLU A 7 15.43 1.98 -1.52
N GLY A 8 15.99 0.77 -1.64
CA GLY A 8 16.72 0.12 -0.55
C GLY A 8 15.85 -0.23 0.67
N TRP A 9 14.56 -0.54 0.47
CA TRP A 9 13.67 -0.93 1.55
C TRP A 9 14.08 -2.26 2.17
N ASN A 10 13.69 -2.46 3.44
CA ASN A 10 13.84 -3.76 4.06
C ASN A 10 13.09 -4.85 3.25
N PRO A 11 13.71 -6.00 2.94
CA PRO A 11 13.09 -7.04 2.12
C PRO A 11 11.78 -7.59 2.71
N GLU A 12 11.72 -7.81 4.03
CA GLU A 12 10.51 -8.32 4.70
C GLU A 12 9.39 -7.27 4.74
N PHE A 13 9.74 -5.98 4.80
CA PHE A 13 8.77 -4.91 4.62
C PHE A 13 8.18 -4.93 3.20
N THR A 14 9.04 -4.99 2.18
CA THR A 14 8.63 -5.04 0.77
C THR A 14 7.74 -6.25 0.49
N LYS A 15 8.10 -7.42 1.05
CA LYS A 15 7.31 -8.66 0.94
C LYS A 15 5.91 -8.50 1.52
N LYS A 16 5.75 -7.83 2.68
CA LYS A 16 4.43 -7.58 3.29
C LYS A 16 3.57 -6.66 2.43
N VAL A 17 4.13 -5.55 1.95
CA VAL A 17 3.40 -4.60 1.09
C VAL A 17 3.00 -5.26 -0.23
N ALA A 18 3.89 -6.04 -0.83
CA ALA A 18 3.58 -6.81 -2.05
C ALA A 18 2.44 -7.80 -1.83
N GLY A 19 2.42 -8.52 -0.70
CA GLY A 19 1.33 -9.43 -0.36
C GLY A 19 -0.01 -8.74 -0.12
N TRP A 20 -0.03 -7.50 0.37
CA TRP A 20 -1.27 -6.71 0.42
C TRP A 20 -1.72 -6.29 -0.97
N ALA A 21 -0.80 -5.81 -1.82
CA ALA A 21 -1.11 -5.43 -3.20
C ALA A 21 -1.68 -6.62 -4.01
N GLU A 22 -1.15 -7.83 -3.82
CA GLU A 22 -1.67 -9.04 -4.45
C GLU A 22 -3.14 -9.31 -4.09
N LYS A 23 -3.50 -9.19 -2.80
CA LYS A 23 -4.89 -9.36 -2.36
C LYS A 23 -5.82 -8.30 -2.96
N VAL A 24 -5.37 -7.06 -3.07
CA VAL A 24 -6.14 -6.00 -3.73
C VAL A 24 -6.33 -6.31 -5.22
N ALA A 25 -5.25 -6.70 -5.91
CA ALA A 25 -5.28 -7.02 -7.34
C ALA A 25 -6.17 -8.24 -7.65
N SER A 26 -6.25 -9.21 -6.75
CA SER A 26 -7.13 -10.38 -6.88
C SER A 26 -8.60 -10.09 -6.53
N GLY A 27 -8.96 -8.83 -6.20
CA GLY A 27 -10.32 -8.46 -5.79
C GLY A 27 -10.71 -8.91 -4.37
N ASN A 28 -9.75 -9.38 -3.57
CA ASN A 28 -9.99 -9.80 -2.19
C ASN A 28 -10.03 -8.59 -1.24
N ARG A 29 -10.68 -8.77 -0.08
CA ARG A 29 -10.70 -7.77 1.00
C ARG A 29 -9.54 -7.98 1.98
N ILE A 30 -9.09 -6.89 2.60
CA ILE A 30 -8.02 -6.88 3.60
C ILE A 30 -8.54 -6.21 4.87
N LEU A 31 -8.15 -6.75 6.03
CA LEU A 31 -8.44 -6.12 7.32
C LEU A 31 -7.43 -4.99 7.59
N ILE A 32 -7.92 -3.77 7.75
CA ILE A 32 -7.13 -2.61 8.17
C ILE A 32 -7.38 -2.39 9.66
N LYS A 33 -6.32 -2.45 10.48
CA LYS A 33 -6.45 -2.35 11.94
C LYS A 33 -6.93 -0.97 12.39
N ASN A 34 -6.45 0.07 11.73
CA ASN A 34 -6.66 1.47 12.10
C ASN A 34 -6.85 2.29 10.80
N PRO A 35 -8.04 2.23 10.18
CA PRO A 35 -8.29 2.93 8.92
C PRO A 35 -8.17 4.45 9.03
N GLU A 36 -8.34 5.02 10.23
CA GLU A 36 -8.23 6.45 10.53
C GLU A 36 -6.83 7.05 10.24
N TYR A 37 -5.77 6.23 10.17
CA TYR A 37 -4.46 6.71 9.77
C TYR A 37 -4.39 7.05 8.27
N PHE A 38 -5.25 6.47 7.44
CA PHE A 38 -5.39 6.90 6.05
C PHE A 38 -6.30 8.12 6.00
N SER A 39 -5.69 9.29 6.22
CA SER A 39 -6.40 10.55 6.35
C SER A 39 -7.07 11.02 5.05
N THR A 40 -8.12 11.84 5.19
CA THR A 40 -8.78 12.49 4.06
C THR A 40 -7.81 13.31 3.21
N TYR A 41 -6.80 13.95 3.83
CA TYR A 41 -5.78 14.69 3.11
C TYR A 41 -5.00 13.79 2.13
N MET A 42 -4.54 12.62 2.58
CA MET A 42 -3.83 11.69 1.69
C MET A 42 -4.74 11.15 0.59
N GLN A 43 -6.00 10.86 0.91
CA GLN A 43 -6.97 10.39 -0.07
C GLN A 43 -7.22 11.44 -1.16
N GLU A 44 -7.53 12.69 -0.80
CA GLU A 44 -7.83 13.73 -1.78
C GLU A 44 -6.60 14.12 -2.59
N GLN A 45 -5.40 14.18 -1.99
CA GLN A 45 -4.16 14.43 -2.74
C GLN A 45 -3.86 13.35 -3.79
N LEU A 46 -4.11 12.08 -3.48
CA LEU A 46 -3.98 11.01 -4.46
C LEU A 46 -5.05 11.10 -5.56
N LYS A 47 -6.27 11.48 -5.20
CA LYS A 47 -7.39 11.65 -6.14
C LYS A 47 -7.21 12.84 -7.08
N GLU A 48 -6.60 13.92 -6.63
CA GLU A 48 -6.29 15.10 -7.47
C GLU A 48 -5.30 14.78 -8.61
N LEU A 49 -4.51 13.71 -8.47
CA LEU A 49 -3.48 13.32 -9.43
C LEU A 49 -3.90 12.21 -10.40
N VAL A 50 -5.15 11.74 -10.32
CA VAL A 50 -5.72 10.65 -11.13
C VAL A 50 -6.82 11.18 -12.03
#